data_AF-A0A3D4AXZ1-F1
#
_entry.id   AF-A0A3D4AXZ1-F1
#
_cell.length_a   1.000
_cell.length_b   1.000
_cell.length_c   1.000
_cell.angle_alpha   90.00
_cell.angle_beta   90.00
_cell.angle_gamma   90.00
#
_symmetry.space_group_name_H-M   'P 1'
#
loop_
_entity.id
_entity.type
_entity.pdbx_description
1 polymer ?
#
loop_
_entity_poly.entity_id
_entity_poly.type
_entity_poly.pdbx_seq_one_letter_code
_entity_poly.pdbx_strand_id
1 'polypeptide(L)'
;MIIVRARWILYILLVTGISVGCREEDPEVINKLDPRLKMQIDKLENTRLSVILHASAELTDGQLATLESYSVVIQSHVGTIYVCQIPFRSVMDVAREKFVVRLEAPKELKPQ
;
A
#
# COMPACT_ATOMS: atom_id res chain seq x y z
N MET A 1 6.90 52.55 -2.56
CA MET A 1 6.81 51.42 -1.58
C MET A 1 5.71 50.40 -1.94
N ILE A 2 5.46 50.13 -3.24
CA ILE A 2 4.38 49.24 -3.74
C ILE A 2 4.97 48.02 -4.46
N ILE A 3 6.12 48.18 -5.13
CA ILE A 3 6.81 47.14 -5.91
C ILE A 3 7.27 45.96 -5.02
N VAL A 4 7.66 46.22 -3.77
CA VAL A 4 8.08 45.16 -2.83
C VAL A 4 6.90 44.27 -2.47
N ARG A 5 5.71 44.83 -2.21
CA ARG A 5 4.50 44.07 -1.82
C ARG A 5 3.99 43.15 -2.94
N ALA A 6 4.05 43.59 -4.19
CA ALA A 6 3.64 42.77 -5.34
C ALA A 6 4.55 41.53 -5.51
N ARG A 7 5.84 41.66 -5.18
CA ARG A 7 6.80 40.55 -5.30
C ARG A 7 6.59 39.47 -4.23
N TRP A 8 6.20 39.87 -3.03
CA TRP A 8 5.84 38.92 -1.96
C TRP A 8 4.54 38.17 -2.28
N ILE A 9 3.53 38.83 -2.86
CA ILE A 9 2.26 38.19 -3.23
C ILE A 9 2.46 37.16 -4.36
N LEU A 10 3.29 37.49 -5.36
CA LEU A 10 3.64 36.56 -6.43
C LEU A 10 4.39 35.33 -5.90
N TYR A 11 5.27 35.53 -4.91
CA TYR A 11 6.02 34.43 -4.27
C TYR A 11 5.11 33.50 -3.45
N ILE A 12 4.13 34.06 -2.75
CA ILE A 12 3.16 33.27 -1.96
C ILE A 12 2.27 32.43 -2.88
N LEU A 13 1.79 32.97 -4.00
CA LEU A 13 0.98 32.25 -5.00
C LEU A 13 1.76 31.11 -5.68
N LEU A 14 3.06 31.30 -5.92
CA LEU A 14 3.90 30.31 -6.57
C LEU A 14 4.22 29.13 -5.63
N VAL A 15 4.34 29.38 -4.32
CA VAL A 15 4.59 28.34 -3.31
C VAL A 15 3.33 27.53 -3.01
N THR A 16 2.15 28.15 -2.93
CA THR A 16 0.89 27.41 -2.69
C THR A 16 0.44 26.60 -3.89
N GLY A 17 0.75 27.01 -5.12
CA GLY A 17 0.41 26.25 -6.33
C GLY A 17 1.11 24.89 -6.47
N ILE A 18 2.29 24.72 -5.87
CA ILE A 18 3.10 23.49 -6.01
C ILE A 18 2.66 22.42 -5.00
N SER A 19 1.92 22.78 -3.94
CA SER A 19 1.59 21.87 -2.84
C SER A 19 0.28 21.09 -3.02
N VAL A 20 -0.55 21.43 -4.02
CA VAL A 20 -1.90 20.83 -4.19
C VAL A 20 -1.92 19.70 -5.23
N GLY A 21 -0.86 19.53 -6.02
CA GLY A 21 -0.81 18.56 -7.12
C GLY A 21 0.12 17.37 -6.87
N CYS A 22 -0.09 16.60 -5.79
CA CYS A 22 0.53 15.27 -5.65
C CYS A 22 -0.48 14.31 -5.01
N ARG A 23 -1.59 14.11 -5.72
CA ARG A 23 -2.39 12.92 -5.52
C ARG A 23 -2.73 12.36 -6.89
N GLU A 24 -1.65 11.99 -7.58
CA GLU A 24 -1.71 11.15 -8.77
C GLU A 24 -2.12 9.76 -8.28
N GLU A 25 -3.43 9.49 -8.27
CA GLU A 25 -3.96 8.15 -8.06
C GLU A 25 -3.67 7.34 -9.32
N ASP A 26 -2.48 6.75 -9.35
CA ASP A 26 -1.98 5.90 -10.43
C ASP A 26 -3.02 4.82 -10.84
N PRO A 27 -3.51 4.84 -12.09
CA PRO A 27 -4.50 3.87 -12.58
C PRO A 27 -3.96 2.43 -12.69
N GLU A 28 -2.65 2.25 -12.58
CA GLU A 28 -2.00 0.93 -12.60
C GLU A 28 -2.28 0.12 -11.32
N VAL A 29 -2.47 0.80 -10.18
CA VAL A 29 -2.76 0.15 -8.88
C VAL A 29 -4.16 -0.46 -8.87
N ILE A 30 -5.11 0.19 -9.57
CA ILE A 30 -6.50 -0.28 -9.67
C ILE A 30 -6.59 -1.58 -10.46
N ASN A 31 -5.68 -1.81 -11.41
CA ASN A 31 -5.68 -2.97 -12.29
C ASN A 31 -5.03 -4.22 -11.66
N LYS A 32 -4.27 -4.03 -10.57
CA LYS A 32 -3.71 -5.14 -9.77
C LYS A 32 -4.69 -5.66 -8.72
N LEU A 33 -5.79 -4.96 -8.46
CA LEU A 33 -6.79 -5.36 -7.48
C LEU A 33 -7.91 -6.18 -8.14
N ASP A 34 -8.03 -7.44 -7.73
CA ASP A 34 -9.14 -8.31 -8.13
C ASP A 34 -10.50 -7.68 -7.72
N PRO A 35 -11.53 -7.69 -8.58
CA PRO A 35 -12.83 -7.07 -8.29
C PRO A 35 -13.57 -7.67 -7.08
N ARG A 36 -13.19 -8.88 -6.65
CA ARG A 36 -13.69 -9.49 -5.41
C ARG A 36 -13.12 -8.83 -4.15
N LEU A 37 -11.89 -8.34 -4.17
CA LEU A 37 -11.34 -7.55 -3.08
C LEU A 37 -12.11 -6.23 -2.96
N LYS A 38 -12.41 -5.55 -4.08
CA LYS A 38 -13.24 -4.33 -4.07
C LYS A 38 -14.58 -4.50 -3.36
N MET A 39 -15.26 -5.65 -3.50
CA MET A 39 -16.55 -5.89 -2.84
C MET A 39 -16.47 -6.17 -1.34
N GLN A 40 -15.32 -6.64 -0.83
CA GLN A 40 -15.14 -6.89 0.61
C GLN A 40 -14.63 -5.66 1.38
N ILE A 41 -14.07 -4.69 0.66
CA ILE A 41 -13.45 -3.47 1.19
C ILE A 41 -14.46 -2.55 1.87
N ASP A 42 -15.71 -2.51 1.40
CA ASP A 42 -16.73 -1.59 1.91
C ASP A 42 -17.32 -1.99 3.28
N LYS A 43 -17.05 -3.23 3.76
CA LYS A 43 -17.70 -3.76 4.97
C LYS A 43 -16.80 -3.92 6.19
N LEU A 44 -15.48 -3.79 6.06
CA LEU A 44 -14.55 -4.36 7.05
C LEU A 44 -13.35 -3.43 7.34
N GLU A 45 -13.61 -2.16 7.66
CA GLU A 45 -12.58 -1.15 7.98
C GLU A 45 -11.66 -1.49 9.17
N ASN A 46 -11.96 -2.53 9.95
CA ASN A 46 -11.14 -2.99 11.09
C ASN A 46 -10.65 -4.44 11.01
N THR A 47 -10.62 -5.03 9.82
CA THR A 47 -10.29 -6.46 9.68
C THR A 47 -8.88 -6.65 9.14
N ARG A 48 -8.07 -7.39 9.89
CA ARG A 48 -6.81 -7.94 9.37
C ARG A 48 -7.15 -8.97 8.31
N LEU A 49 -6.68 -8.76 7.10
CA LEU A 49 -6.84 -9.70 6.00
C LEU A 49 -5.72 -10.72 6.09
N SER A 50 -6.07 -11.99 6.02
CA SER A 50 -5.08 -13.02 5.70
C SER A 50 -4.75 -12.88 4.22
N VAL A 51 -3.46 -12.91 3.88
CA VAL A 51 -2.94 -12.68 2.52
C VAL A 51 -1.74 -13.59 2.32
N ILE A 52 -1.59 -14.14 1.12
CA ILE A 52 -0.39 -14.84 0.68
C ILE A 52 0.46 -13.85 -0.10
N LEU A 53 1.62 -13.51 0.45
CA LEU A 53 2.61 -12.62 -0.14
C LEU A 53 3.66 -13.45 -0.88
N HIS A 54 3.77 -13.21 -2.18
CA HIS A 54 4.82 -13.77 -3.02
C HIS A 54 5.92 -12.73 -3.17
N ALA A 55 7.11 -13.06 -2.69
CA ALA A 55 8.30 -12.23 -2.82
C ALA A 55 9.14 -12.65 -4.03
N SER A 56 9.96 -11.74 -4.54
CA SER A 56 10.87 -12.02 -5.67
C SER A 56 12.06 -12.90 -5.26
N ALA A 57 12.43 -12.86 -3.99
CA ALA A 57 13.46 -13.67 -3.34
C ALA A 57 13.07 -13.86 -1.87
N GLU A 58 13.85 -14.65 -1.12
CA GLU A 58 13.67 -14.73 0.32
C GLU A 58 13.85 -13.34 0.96
N LEU A 59 12.93 -13.00 1.86
CA LEU A 59 12.93 -11.70 2.52
C LEU A 59 14.12 -11.60 3.48
N THR A 60 14.89 -10.53 3.31
CA THR A 60 15.95 -10.13 4.23
C THR A 60 15.37 -9.56 5.53
N ASP A 61 16.16 -9.57 6.61
CA ASP A 61 15.75 -9.01 7.91
C ASP A 61 15.27 -7.55 7.81
N GLY A 62 15.90 -6.75 6.94
CA GLY A 62 15.48 -5.37 6.69
C GLY A 62 14.09 -5.28 6.06
N GLN A 63 13.75 -6.19 5.14
CA GLN A 63 12.43 -6.24 4.52
C GLN A 63 11.36 -6.77 5.47
N LEU A 64 11.72 -7.71 6.35
CA LEU A 64 10.86 -8.19 7.43
C LEU A 64 10.53 -7.05 8.40
N ALA A 65 11.52 -6.26 8.80
CA ALA A 65 11.30 -5.08 9.64
C ALA A 65 10.40 -4.03 8.96
N THR A 66 10.53 -3.83 7.64
CA THR A 66 9.62 -2.98 6.87
C THR A 66 8.19 -3.51 6.91
N LEU A 67 7.97 -4.81 6.73
CA LEU A 67 6.64 -5.42 6.83
C LEU A 67 6.06 -5.25 8.25
N GLU A 68 6.86 -5.44 9.29
CA GLU A 68 6.43 -5.19 10.68
C GLU A 68 6.02 -3.73 10.91
N SER A 69 6.71 -2.76 10.28
CA SER A 69 6.34 -1.34 10.35
C SER A 69 4.94 -1.06 9.78
N TYR A 70 4.52 -1.84 8.77
CA TYR A 70 3.16 -1.84 8.22
C TYR A 70 2.17 -2.68 9.05
N SER A 71 2.57 -3.13 10.24
CA SER A 71 1.80 -4.01 11.11
C SER A 71 1.42 -5.36 10.46
N VAL A 72 2.25 -5.83 9.53
CA VAL A 72 2.12 -7.16 8.92
C VAL A 72 2.63 -8.21 9.90
N VAL A 73 1.84 -9.27 10.10
CA VAL A 73 2.22 -10.41 10.93
C VAL A 73 2.41 -11.62 10.04
N ILE A 74 3.63 -12.15 9.95
CA ILE A 74 3.91 -13.37 9.19
C ILE A 74 3.53 -14.58 10.05
N GLN A 75 2.62 -15.42 9.53
CA GLN A 75 2.16 -16.63 10.21
C GLN A 75 3.01 -17.85 9.84
N SER A 76 3.36 -17.97 8.57
CA SER A 76 4.20 -19.05 8.05
C SER A 76 4.83 -18.63 6.72
N HIS A 77 5.88 -19.34 6.30
CA HIS A 77 6.51 -19.11 5.00
C HIS A 77 7.13 -20.40 4.45
N VAL A 78 7.24 -20.46 3.13
CA VAL A 78 7.90 -21.53 2.37
C VAL A 78 8.68 -20.89 1.23
N GLY A 79 10.00 -20.80 1.37
CA GLY A 79 10.86 -20.09 0.42
C GLY A 79 10.43 -18.63 0.26
N THR A 80 10.04 -18.25 -0.96
CA THR A 80 9.61 -16.88 -1.29
C THR A 80 8.11 -16.61 -1.08
N ILE A 81 7.36 -17.56 -0.53
CA ILE A 81 5.92 -17.44 -0.31
C ILE A 81 5.66 -17.31 1.20
N TYR A 82 4.96 -16.25 1.59
CA TYR A 82 4.69 -15.91 2.99
C TYR A 82 3.18 -15.83 3.21
N VAL A 83 2.69 -16.48 4.25
CA VAL A 83 1.31 -16.33 4.71
C VAL A 83 1.30 -15.28 5.81
N CYS A 84 0.61 -14.17 5.57
CA CYS A 84 0.66 -13.00 6.41
C CYS A 84 -0.73 -12.52 6.78
N GLN A 85 -0.86 -11.86 7.94
CA GLN A 85 -2.00 -11.02 8.28
C GLN A 85 -1.63 -9.56 8.11
N ILE A 86 -2.34 -8.86 7.25
CA ILE A 86 -2.09 -7.47 6.89
C ILE A 86 -3.32 -6.63 7.26
N PRO A 87 -3.17 -5.51 7.98
CA PRO A 87 -4.27 -4.57 8.18
C PRO A 87 -4.72 -4.01 6.83
N PHE A 88 -6.03 -3.94 6.60
CA PHE A 88 -6.57 -3.47 5.31
C PHE A 88 -5.92 -2.16 4.82
N ARG A 89 -5.79 -1.17 5.70
CA ARG A 89 -5.17 0.14 5.40
C ARG A 89 -3.75 0.04 4.84
N SER A 90 -3.00 -1.00 5.19
CA SER A 90 -1.59 -1.19 4.87
C SER A 90 -1.38 -2.16 3.71
N VAL A 91 -2.43 -2.80 3.19
CA VAL A 91 -2.32 -3.70 2.03
C VAL A 91 -1.77 -2.97 0.81
N MET A 92 -2.21 -1.73 0.59
CA MET A 92 -1.75 -0.91 -0.52
C MET A 92 -0.29 -0.50 -0.36
N ASP A 93 0.16 -0.24 0.86
CA ASP A 93 1.55 0.12 1.16
C ASP A 93 2.47 -1.07 0.92
N VAL A 94 2.08 -2.26 1.42
CA VAL A 94 2.82 -3.51 1.19
C VAL A 94 2.88 -3.87 -0.30
N ALA A 95 1.81 -3.64 -1.05
CA ALA A 95 1.79 -3.91 -2.49
C ALA A 95 2.73 -3.00 -3.32
N ARG A 96 3.13 -1.83 -2.77
CA ARG A 96 4.08 -0.91 -3.41
C ARG A 96 5.53 -1.31 -3.21
N GLU A 97 5.81 -2.23 -2.29
CA GLU A 97 7.16 -2.67 -1.99
C GLU A 97 7.79 -3.43 -3.17
N LYS A 98 9.03 -3.08 -3.51
CA LYS A 98 9.72 -3.63 -4.71
C LYS A 98 9.99 -5.13 -4.63
N PHE A 99 10.03 -5.68 -3.42
CA PHE A 99 10.27 -7.10 -3.18
C PHE A 99 8.98 -7.93 -3.23
N VAL A 100 7.81 -7.29 -3.24
CA VAL A 100 6.51 -7.96 -3.33
C VAL A 100 6.14 -8.10 -4.80
N VAL A 101 6.08 -9.35 -5.26
CA VAL A 101 5.67 -9.70 -6.64
C VAL A 101 4.16 -9.77 -6.73
N ARG A 102 3.51 -10.37 -5.73
CA ARG A 102 2.07 -10.59 -5.73
C ARG A 102 1.51 -10.72 -4.32
N LEU A 103 0.32 -10.17 -4.11
CA LEU A 103 -0.51 -10.42 -2.93
C LEU A 103 -1.76 -11.18 -3.37
N GLU A 104 -2.00 -12.36 -2.80
CA GLU A 104 -3.18 -13.18 -3.08
C GLU A 104 -4.04 -13.30 -1.82
N ALA A 105 -5.36 -13.18 -1.95
CA ALA A 105 -6.24 -13.60 -0.86
C ALA A 105 -6.13 -15.13 -0.68
N PRO A 106 -6.08 -15.65 0.56
CA PRO A 106 -6.13 -17.08 0.79
C PRO A 106 -7.42 -17.59 0.17
N LYS A 107 -7.30 -18.62 -0.67
CA LYS A 107 -8.48 -19.31 -1.18
C LYS A 107 -9.24 -19.82 0.04
N GLU A 108 -10.46 -19.36 0.24
CA GLU A 108 -11.36 -19.99 1.19
C GLU A 108 -11.46 -21.46 0.80
N LEU A 109 -10.86 -22.32 1.62
CA LEU A 109 -11.10 -23.75 1.58
C LEU A 109 -12.58 -23.91 1.96
N LYS A 110 -13.46 -23.99 0.95
CA LYS A 110 -14.81 -24.48 1.18
C LYS A 110 -14.67 -25.84 1.89
N PRO A 111 -15.25 -26.03 3.07
CA PRO A 111 -15.32 -27.37 3.66
C PRO A 111 -16.04 -28.28 2.67
N GLN A 112 -15.41 -29.41 2.34
CA GLN A 112 -16.05 -30.51 1.60
C GLN A 112 -17.10 -31.19 2.48
#